data_AF-A0A934SAL2-F1
#
_entry.id   AF-A0A934SAL2-F1
#
_cell.length_a   1.000
_cell.length_b   1.000
_cell.length_c   1.000
_cell.angle_alpha   90.00
_cell.angle_beta   90.00
_cell.angle_gamma   90.00
#
_symmetry.space_group_name_H-M   'P 1'
#
loop_
_entity.id
_entity.type
_entity.pdbx_description
1 polymer ?
#
loop_
_entity_poly.entity_id
_entity_poly.type
_entity_poly.pdbx_seq_one_letter_code
_entity_poly.pdbx_strand_id
1 'polypeptide(L)'
;MPFSFFKPKKFKPDFPIIPLYCTEEEVRTQLGKHAPVVEEEPESDHTISQKLLVAETQETCISVGIWDGRVRFTNYRTEKFNQSDGLKGRKLGWFVDYYGGRSEFGEPRDTGYMIFWPNPTKKIMIVFGLHMGPVRIIDQDPEHWPQT
;
A
#
# COMPACT_ATOMS: atom_id res chain seq x y z
N MET A 1 -2.75 -33.40 -2.53
CA MET A 1 -3.02 -31.95 -2.64
C MET A 1 -4.05 -31.58 -1.60
N PRO A 2 -3.80 -30.66 -0.65
CA PRO A 2 -4.88 -30.18 0.20
C PRO A 2 -5.62 -29.06 -0.54
N PHE A 3 -6.83 -29.36 -1.00
CA PHE A 3 -7.79 -28.34 -1.42
C PHE A 3 -8.28 -27.60 -0.17
N SER A 4 -7.88 -26.34 0.00
CA SER A 4 -8.45 -25.48 1.04
C SER A 4 -9.80 -24.93 0.56
N PHE A 5 -10.89 -25.51 1.06
CA PHE A 5 -12.27 -25.20 0.68
C PHE A 5 -12.89 -23.99 1.41
N PHE A 6 -12.11 -23.20 2.15
CA PHE A 6 -12.64 -22.05 2.89
C PHE A 6 -12.31 -20.73 2.17
N LYS A 7 -13.35 -20.12 1.56
CA LYS A 7 -13.25 -18.72 1.12
C LYS A 7 -12.84 -17.85 2.33
N PRO A 8 -11.76 -17.07 2.26
CA PRO A 8 -11.32 -16.25 3.39
C PRO A 8 -12.42 -15.26 3.77
N LYS A 9 -13.00 -15.41 4.98
CA LYS A 9 -14.15 -14.61 5.45
C LYS A 9 -13.81 -13.15 5.69
N LYS A 10 -12.57 -12.86 6.12
CA LYS A 10 -12.06 -11.50 6.37
C LYS A 10 -10.64 -11.40 5.83
N PHE A 11 -10.29 -10.24 5.29
CA PHE A 11 -8.89 -9.90 5.02
C PHE A 11 -8.21 -9.56 6.35
N LYS A 12 -7.03 -10.14 6.57
CA LYS A 12 -6.10 -9.74 7.62
C LYS A 12 -4.70 -9.93 7.05
N PRO A 13 -3.86 -8.89 6.98
CA PRO A 13 -2.51 -9.04 6.47
C PRO A 13 -1.71 -9.93 7.41
N ASP A 14 -0.97 -10.87 6.84
CA ASP A 14 0.08 -11.68 7.47
C ASP A 14 1.49 -11.11 7.19
N PHE A 15 1.53 -9.95 6.54
CA PHE A 15 2.71 -9.17 6.20
C PHE A 15 2.72 -7.84 6.96
N PRO A 16 3.88 -7.17 7.10
CA PRO A 16 3.97 -5.92 7.84
C PRO A 16 3.23 -4.78 7.13
N ILE A 17 2.57 -3.92 7.92
CA ILE A 17 2.03 -2.65 7.44
C ILE A 17 3.04 -1.56 7.77
N ILE A 18 3.65 -1.01 6.73
CA ILE A 18 4.69 0.01 6.83
C ILE A 18 4.04 1.37 7.07
N PRO A 19 4.34 2.04 8.20
CA PRO A 19 3.87 3.40 8.44
C PRO A 19 4.49 4.39 7.44
N LEU A 20 3.73 5.40 7.04
CA LEU A 20 4.30 6.54 6.33
C LEU A 20 5.26 7.32 7.26
N TYR A 21 6.17 8.10 6.66
CA TYR A 21 7.12 8.97 7.35
C TYR A 21 8.18 8.29 8.25
N CYS A 22 8.13 6.96 8.44
CA CYS A 22 9.22 6.22 9.07
C CYS A 22 10.50 6.31 8.23
N THR A 23 11.65 6.13 8.89
CA THR A 23 12.96 6.28 8.25
C THR A 23 13.27 5.08 7.35
N GLU A 24 14.16 5.28 6.36
CA GLU A 24 14.63 4.18 5.50
C GLU A 24 15.14 2.97 6.31
N GLU A 25 15.85 3.22 7.42
CA GLU A 25 16.37 2.16 8.30
C GLU A 25 15.26 1.37 9.01
N GLU A 26 14.25 2.07 9.53
CA GLU A 26 13.08 1.45 10.16
C GLU A 26 12.31 0.59 9.16
N VAL A 27 12.17 1.07 7.92
CA VAL A 27 11.53 0.32 6.83
C VAL A 27 12.33 -0.93 6.51
N ARG A 28 13.64 -0.82 6.29
CA ARG A 28 14.49 -1.98 5.96
C ARG A 28 14.38 -3.04 7.03
N THR A 29 14.35 -2.64 8.31
CA THR A 29 14.17 -3.55 9.43
C THR A 29 12.80 -4.24 9.41
N GLN A 30 11.72 -3.51 9.11
CA GLN A 30 10.37 -4.08 9.04
C GLN A 30 10.19 -5.00 7.84
N LEU A 31 10.63 -4.57 6.65
CA LEU A 31 10.61 -5.36 5.42
C LEU A 31 11.48 -6.61 5.53
N GLY A 32 12.65 -6.51 6.17
CA GLY A 32 13.57 -7.63 6.36
C GLY A 32 13.00 -8.78 7.21
N LYS A 33 11.97 -8.51 8.02
CA LYS A 33 11.21 -9.56 8.73
C LYS A 33 10.24 -10.31 7.82
N HIS A 34 9.89 -9.73 6.67
CA HIS A 34 8.97 -10.30 5.69
C HIS A 34 9.71 -11.06 4.59
N ALA A 35 10.71 -10.43 3.95
CA ALA A 35 11.52 -10.99 2.88
C ALA A 35 12.85 -10.22 2.73
N PRO A 36 13.84 -10.75 1.99
CA PRO A 36 15.02 -9.98 1.61
C PRO A 36 14.63 -8.67 0.92
N VAL A 37 15.30 -7.58 1.31
CA VAL A 37 15.01 -6.23 0.80
C VAL A 37 15.96 -5.90 -0.34
N VAL A 38 15.40 -5.53 -1.48
CA VAL A 38 16.13 -5.06 -2.67
C VAL A 38 15.85 -3.58 -2.87
N GLU A 39 16.82 -2.87 -3.45
CA GLU A 39 16.68 -1.48 -3.87
C GLU A 39 16.45 -1.44 -5.38
N GLU A 40 15.44 -0.69 -5.81
CA GLU A 40 15.05 -0.52 -7.21
C GLU A 40 14.91 0.97 -7.55
N GLU A 41 15.02 1.29 -8.84
CA GLU A 41 14.76 2.62 -9.35
C GLU A 41 13.25 2.90 -9.39
N PRO A 42 12.77 4.08 -8.95
CA PRO A 42 11.35 4.40 -8.94
C PRO A 42 10.82 4.79 -10.33
N GLU A 43 10.79 3.83 -11.26
CA GLU A 43 10.49 3.99 -12.69
C GLU A 43 9.49 5.11 -13.05
N SER A 44 8.23 4.99 -12.63
CA SER A 44 7.17 5.98 -12.90
C SER A 44 6.88 6.89 -11.71
N ASP A 45 7.54 6.64 -10.58
CA ASP A 45 7.29 7.29 -9.29
C ASP A 45 8.41 8.27 -8.91
N HIS A 46 9.29 8.66 -9.84
CA HIS A 46 10.41 9.59 -9.61
C HIS A 46 9.98 10.97 -9.07
N THR A 47 8.71 11.35 -9.23
CA THR A 47 8.17 12.61 -8.70
C THR A 47 7.78 12.52 -7.22
N ILE A 48 7.66 11.30 -6.68
CA ILE A 48 7.20 11.03 -5.31
C ILE A 48 8.13 10.06 -4.54
N SER A 49 9.21 9.61 -5.17
CA SER A 49 10.26 8.79 -4.56
C SER A 49 11.60 8.96 -5.29
N GLN A 50 12.68 8.99 -4.52
CA GLN A 50 14.07 8.96 -5.02
C GLN A 50 14.62 7.53 -5.05
N LYS A 51 14.02 6.64 -4.26
CA LYS A 51 14.44 5.25 -4.08
C LYS A 51 13.21 4.38 -3.83
N LEU A 52 13.24 3.15 -4.33
CA LEU A 52 12.24 2.14 -4.00
C LEU A 52 12.89 0.99 -3.22
N LEU A 53 12.32 0.66 -2.05
CA LEU A 53 12.66 -0.55 -1.31
C LEU A 53 11.60 -1.61 -1.58
N VAL A 54 12.00 -2.78 -2.05
CA VAL A 54 11.10 -3.87 -2.40
C VAL A 54 11.40 -5.10 -1.58
N ALA A 55 10.36 -5.71 -1.02
CA ALA A 55 10.41 -7.00 -0.36
C ALA A 55 9.30 -7.88 -0.92
N GLU A 56 9.68 -9.01 -1.52
CA GLU A 56 8.75 -9.89 -2.22
C GLU A 56 8.85 -11.33 -1.74
N THR A 57 7.69 -11.93 -1.55
CA THR A 57 7.47 -13.36 -1.35
C THR A 57 6.66 -13.90 -2.52
N GLN A 58 6.38 -15.21 -2.55
CA GLN A 58 5.50 -15.80 -3.58
C GLN A 58 4.07 -15.24 -3.55
N GLU A 59 3.62 -14.66 -2.43
CA GLU A 59 2.22 -14.26 -2.25
C GLU A 59 2.02 -12.75 -2.12
N THR A 60 3.05 -12.03 -1.65
CA THR A 60 2.97 -10.59 -1.36
C THR A 60 4.26 -9.90 -1.81
N CYS A 61 4.09 -8.80 -2.53
CA CYS A 61 5.13 -7.83 -2.83
C CYS A 61 4.78 -6.51 -2.14
N ILE A 62 5.73 -5.98 -1.37
CA ILE A 62 5.65 -4.68 -0.72
C ILE A 62 6.71 -3.78 -1.34
N SER A 63 6.28 -2.69 -1.96
CA SER A 63 7.17 -1.66 -2.50
C SER A 63 7.01 -0.37 -1.71
N VAL A 64 8.10 0.18 -1.20
CA VAL A 64 8.11 1.39 -0.37
C VAL A 64 8.90 2.48 -1.07
N GLY A 65 8.24 3.59 -1.40
CA GLY A 65 8.89 4.76 -1.97
C GLY A 65 9.51 5.62 -0.88
N ILE A 66 10.80 5.88 -0.99
CA ILE A 66 11.57 6.73 -0.07
C ILE A 66 11.86 8.07 -0.75
N TRP A 67 11.69 9.16 -0.01
CA TRP A 67 12.10 10.50 -0.43
C TRP A 67 12.66 11.23 0.78
N ASP A 68 13.87 11.76 0.63
CA ASP A 68 14.58 12.46 1.71
C ASP A 68 14.67 11.60 2.99
N GLY A 69 15.03 10.32 2.79
CA GLY A 69 15.24 9.34 3.86
C GLY A 69 13.96 8.83 4.56
N ARG A 70 12.77 9.20 4.09
CA ARG A 70 11.48 8.82 4.71
C ARG A 70 10.50 8.19 3.73
N VAL A 71 9.59 7.36 4.27
CA VAL A 71 8.51 6.75 3.49
C VAL A 71 7.51 7.78 2.99
N ARG A 72 7.31 7.81 1.68
CA ARG A 72 6.27 8.59 0.99
C ARG A 72 5.06 7.77 0.58
N PHE A 73 5.31 6.55 0.16
CA PHE A 73 4.23 5.64 -0.13
C PHE A 73 4.62 4.21 0.19
N THR A 74 3.60 3.38 0.37
CA THR A 74 3.75 1.93 0.39
C THR A 74 2.70 1.31 -0.50
N ASN A 75 3.13 0.40 -1.37
CA ASN A 75 2.30 -0.33 -2.29
C ASN A 75 2.27 -1.81 -1.90
N TYR A 76 1.07 -2.37 -1.75
CA TYR A 76 0.84 -3.77 -1.39
C TYR A 76 0.19 -4.50 -2.56
N ARG A 77 0.92 -5.45 -3.16
CA ARG A 77 0.39 -6.38 -4.16
C ARG A 77 0.31 -7.77 -3.54
N THR A 78 -0.88 -8.37 -3.53
CA THR A 78 -1.15 -9.64 -2.84
C THR A 78 -1.91 -10.62 -3.73
N GLU A 79 -1.39 -11.81 -3.99
CA GLU A 79 -2.01 -12.74 -4.95
C GLU A 79 -3.40 -13.25 -4.47
N LYS A 80 -3.51 -13.69 -3.22
CA LYS A 80 -4.70 -14.41 -2.71
C LYS A 80 -6.00 -13.58 -2.70
N PHE A 81 -5.91 -12.28 -2.44
CA PHE A 81 -7.10 -11.42 -2.32
C PHE A 81 -7.44 -10.64 -3.58
N ASN A 82 -6.79 -10.98 -4.70
CA ASN A 82 -7.02 -10.36 -6.01
C ASN A 82 -7.85 -11.22 -6.97
N GLN A 83 -8.24 -12.43 -6.55
CA GLN A 83 -8.91 -13.43 -7.40
C GLN A 83 -10.37 -13.09 -7.76
N SER A 84 -11.02 -12.18 -7.03
CA SER A 84 -12.39 -11.74 -7.33
C SER A 84 -12.67 -10.37 -6.74
N ASP A 85 -13.65 -9.65 -7.29
CA ASP A 85 -14.03 -8.32 -6.83
C ASP A 85 -14.51 -8.30 -5.37
N GLY A 86 -15.17 -9.37 -4.92
CA GLY A 86 -15.55 -9.51 -3.52
C GLY A 86 -14.36 -9.62 -2.56
N LEU A 87 -13.26 -10.27 -2.98
CA LEU A 87 -12.03 -10.35 -2.17
C LEU A 87 -11.24 -9.03 -2.21
N LYS A 88 -11.17 -8.41 -3.39
CA LYS A 88 -10.60 -7.08 -3.60
C LYS A 88 -11.27 -6.04 -2.70
N GLY A 89 -12.61 -6.03 -2.68
CA GLY A 89 -13.39 -5.13 -1.83
C GLY A 89 -13.16 -5.36 -0.33
N ARG A 90 -13.01 -6.61 0.12
CA ARG A 90 -12.67 -6.92 1.53
C ARG A 90 -11.28 -6.42 1.90
N LYS A 91 -10.31 -6.56 1.00
CA LYS A 91 -8.96 -6.04 1.20
C LYS A 91 -8.98 -4.52 1.28
N LEU A 92 -9.59 -3.84 0.32
CA LEU A 92 -9.71 -2.38 0.34
C LEU A 92 -10.41 -1.89 1.61
N GLY A 93 -11.52 -2.51 1.99
CA GLY A 93 -12.25 -2.18 3.21
C GLY A 93 -11.38 -2.30 4.47
N TRP A 94 -10.56 -3.35 4.57
CA TRP A 94 -9.64 -3.49 5.69
C TRP A 94 -8.62 -2.34 5.77
N PHE A 95 -8.04 -1.92 4.64
CA PHE A 95 -7.11 -0.80 4.62
C PHE A 95 -7.78 0.52 4.98
N VAL A 96 -9.01 0.75 4.49
CA VAL A 96 -9.81 1.94 4.85
C VAL A 96 -10.06 1.95 6.36
N ASP A 97 -10.48 0.83 6.94
CA ASP A 97 -10.72 0.71 8.39
C ASP A 97 -9.43 0.90 9.20
N TYR A 98 -8.31 0.35 8.75
CA TYR A 98 -7.02 0.49 9.41
C TYR A 98 -6.55 1.95 9.46
N TYR A 99 -6.79 2.74 8.41
CA TYR A 99 -6.33 4.12 8.29
C TYR A 99 -7.36 5.19 8.70
N GLY A 100 -8.39 4.84 9.49
CA GLY A 100 -9.34 5.81 10.07
C GLY A 100 -10.81 5.51 9.80
N GLY A 101 -11.12 4.51 8.98
CA GLY A 101 -12.49 4.11 8.68
C GLY A 101 -13.20 5.03 7.70
N ARG A 102 -14.28 4.53 7.11
CA ARG A 102 -14.97 5.15 5.98
C ARG A 102 -15.42 6.60 6.22
N SER A 103 -15.74 6.97 7.46
CA SER A 103 -16.18 8.33 7.80
C SER A 103 -15.07 9.39 7.70
N GLU A 104 -13.80 8.99 7.76
CA GLU A 104 -12.67 9.90 7.61
C GLU A 104 -12.25 10.11 6.15
N PHE A 105 -12.81 9.32 5.22
CA PHE A 105 -12.48 9.41 3.80
C PHE A 105 -13.54 10.23 3.05
N GLY A 106 -13.08 11.01 2.07
CA GLY A 106 -13.93 11.77 1.16
C GLY A 106 -14.62 10.89 0.11
N GLU A 107 -15.07 11.50 -0.98
CA GLU A 107 -15.60 10.73 -2.12
C GLU A 107 -14.46 10.07 -2.91
N PRO A 108 -14.57 8.77 -3.25
CA PRO A 108 -13.59 8.11 -4.10
C PRO A 108 -13.71 8.58 -5.55
N ARG A 109 -12.58 8.87 -6.19
CA ARG A 109 -12.50 9.16 -7.63
C ARG A 109 -12.11 7.89 -8.39
N ASP A 110 -13.02 7.39 -9.22
CA ASP A 110 -12.81 6.24 -10.09
C ASP A 110 -12.38 6.70 -11.50
N THR A 111 -11.29 6.13 -12.03
CA THR A 111 -10.79 6.40 -13.38
C THR A 111 -11.09 5.28 -14.39
N GLY A 112 -11.82 4.24 -13.98
CA GLY A 112 -12.02 3.01 -14.74
C GLY A 112 -10.88 2.00 -14.61
N TYR A 113 -9.73 2.41 -14.07
CA TYR A 113 -8.57 1.55 -13.81
C TYR A 113 -8.12 1.60 -12.35
N MET A 114 -8.30 2.74 -11.69
CA MET A 114 -7.88 2.98 -10.31
C MET A 114 -8.94 3.79 -9.56
N ILE A 115 -9.06 3.50 -8.28
CA ILE A 115 -9.82 4.31 -7.32
C ILE A 115 -8.83 5.11 -6.49
N PHE A 116 -9.01 6.43 -6.44
CA PHE A 116 -8.28 7.34 -5.57
C PHE A 116 -9.20 7.77 -4.44
N TRP A 117 -8.86 7.41 -3.20
CA TRP A 117 -9.70 7.69 -2.05
C TRP A 117 -8.94 8.53 -1.02
N PRO A 118 -9.17 9.86 -0.99
CA PRO A 118 -8.48 10.75 -0.07
C PRO A 118 -9.04 10.65 1.34
N ASN A 119 -8.16 10.71 2.34
CA ASN A 119 -8.49 10.93 3.75
C ASN A 119 -7.91 12.29 4.18
N PRO A 120 -8.72 13.36 4.22
CA PRO A 120 -8.25 14.69 4.59
C PRO A 120 -7.81 14.80 6.05
N THR A 121 -8.38 13.99 6.95
CA THR A 121 -8.06 14.02 8.39
C THR A 121 -6.65 13.51 8.67
N LYS A 122 -6.30 12.37 8.07
CA LYS A 122 -4.98 11.75 8.18
C LYS A 122 -3.98 12.29 7.16
N LYS A 123 -4.44 13.12 6.22
CA LYS A 123 -3.66 13.64 5.09
C LYS A 123 -2.98 12.51 4.30
N ILE A 124 -3.74 11.47 3.96
CA ILE A 124 -3.27 10.36 3.12
C ILE A 124 -4.20 10.14 1.92
N MET A 125 -3.73 9.36 0.96
CA MET A 125 -4.56 8.82 -0.11
C MET A 125 -4.39 7.30 -0.21
N ILE A 126 -5.51 6.58 -0.27
CA ILE A 126 -5.52 5.19 -0.68
C ILE A 126 -5.77 5.13 -2.18
N VAL A 127 -4.86 4.51 -2.92
CA VAL A 127 -5.02 4.21 -4.35
C VAL A 127 -5.22 2.71 -4.51
N PHE A 128 -6.30 2.32 -5.17
CA PHE A 128 -6.64 0.92 -5.41
C PHE A 128 -6.72 0.62 -6.89
N GLY A 129 -5.92 -0.32 -7.39
CA GLY A 129 -5.94 -0.72 -8.79
C GLY A 129 -7.02 -1.77 -9.07
N LEU A 130 -7.96 -1.50 -9.98
CA LEU A 130 -9.12 -2.36 -10.21
C LEU A 130 -8.75 -3.73 -10.81
N HIS A 131 -7.79 -3.78 -11.73
CA HIS A 131 -7.39 -5.04 -12.40
C HIS A 131 -6.56 -5.95 -11.49
N MET A 132 -5.41 -5.45 -11.04
CA MET A 132 -4.43 -6.21 -10.26
C MET A 132 -4.65 -6.11 -8.75
N GLY A 133 -5.64 -5.33 -8.29
CA GLY A 133 -5.95 -5.13 -6.87
C GLY A 133 -4.83 -4.58 -5.98
N PRO A 134 -3.76 -3.89 -6.43
CA PRO A 134 -2.80 -3.32 -5.49
C PRO A 134 -3.50 -2.28 -4.61
N VAL A 135 -3.06 -2.18 -3.36
CA VAL A 135 -3.44 -1.08 -2.46
C VAL A 135 -2.19 -0.27 -2.20
N ARG A 136 -2.17 0.99 -2.62
CA ARG A 136 -1.10 1.93 -2.31
C ARG A 136 -1.61 2.97 -1.32
N ILE A 137 -0.78 3.28 -0.32
CA ILE A 137 -1.01 4.34 0.65
C ILE A 137 0.03 5.43 0.35
N ILE A 138 -0.42 6.66 0.16
CA ILE A 138 0.43 7.80 -0.22
C ILE A 138 0.27 8.91 0.81
N ASP A 139 1.39 9.48 1.24
CA ASP A 139 1.44 10.72 2.02
C ASP A 139 0.91 11.89 1.18
N GLN A 140 -0.04 12.64 1.74
CA GLN A 140 -0.63 13.82 1.10
C GLN A 140 -0.45 15.07 1.97
N ASP A 141 0.32 15.02 3.05
CA ASP A 141 0.57 16.20 3.87
C ASP A 141 1.56 17.14 3.16
N PRO A 142 1.16 18.35 2.72
CA PRO A 142 2.06 19.26 2.02
C PRO A 142 3.28 19.66 2.85
N GLU A 143 3.18 19.64 4.19
CA GLU A 143 4.32 19.93 5.08
C GLU A 143 5.44 18.90 4.95
N HIS A 144 5.10 17.71 4.48
CA HIS A 144 6.05 16.65 4.26
C HIS A 144 6.66 16.70 2.85
N TRP A 145 6.09 17.47 1.92
CA TRP A 145 6.54 17.59 0.54
C TRP A 145 7.57 18.72 0.40
N PRO A 146 8.57 18.59 -0.49
CA PRO A 146 9.52 19.68 -0.71
C PRO A 146 8.77 20.94 -1.12
N GLN A 147 9.12 22.07 -0.51
CA GLN A 147 8.66 23.37 -0.97
C GLN A 147 9.23 23.58 -2.37
N THR A 148 8.35 23.64 -3.37
CA THR A 148 8.69 23.99 -4.74
C THR A 148 9.25 25.39 -4.84
#